data_AF-B4JMH1-F1
#
_entry.id   AF-B4JMH1-F1
#
_cell.length_a   1.000
_cell.length_b   1.000
_cell.length_c   1.000
_cell.angle_alpha   90.00
_cell.angle_beta   90.00
_cell.angle_gamma   90.00
#
_symmetry.space_group_name_H-M   'P 1'
#
loop_
_entity.id
_entity.type
_entity.pdbx_description
1 polymer ?
#
loop_
_entity_poly.entity_id
_entity_poly.type
_entity_poly.pdbx_seq_one_letter_code
_entity_poly.pdbx_strand_id
1 'polypeptide(L)'
;MQKIASIINNMGKLSAVAQNLRTSVTSAQRVLSKQCIYLLLSQDNANANANGNGKDKLVVSGLLKICPKDLYLYDEGGQLHCSHNTPAILDFYVK
;
A
#
# COMPACT_ATOMS: atom_id res chain seq x y z
N MET A 1 -16.69 0.89 -8.53
CA MET A 1 -15.30 0.42 -8.39
C MET A 1 -14.22 1.44 -8.78
N GLN A 2 -14.47 2.41 -9.68
CA GLN A 2 -13.43 3.37 -10.14
C GLN A 2 -12.80 4.24 -9.04
N LYS A 3 -13.55 4.59 -7.97
CA LYS A 3 -13.04 5.43 -6.87
C LYS A 3 -11.92 4.75 -6.07
N ILE A 4 -12.10 3.47 -5.70
CA ILE A 4 -11.07 2.70 -4.98
C ILE A 4 -9.83 2.50 -5.86
N ALA A 5 -10.04 2.20 -7.16
CA ALA A 5 -8.93 2.07 -8.10
C ALA A 5 -8.10 3.36 -8.20
N SER A 6 -8.76 4.52 -8.23
CA SER A 6 -8.09 5.83 -8.23
C SER A 6 -7.28 6.06 -6.94
N ILE A 7 -7.85 5.71 -5.77
CA ILE A 7 -7.16 5.79 -4.48
C ILE A 7 -5.90 4.93 -4.48
N ILE A 8 -6.00 3.65 -4.87
CA ILE A 8 -4.86 2.73 -4.92
C ILE A 8 -3.78 3.25 -5.87
N ASN A 9 -4.17 3.74 -7.05
CA ASN A 9 -3.24 4.30 -8.02
C ASN A 9 -2.53 5.56 -7.48
N ASN A 10 -3.24 6.43 -6.75
CA ASN A 10 -2.64 7.60 -6.14
C ASN A 10 -1.65 7.22 -5.03
N MET A 11 -2.07 6.36 -4.10
CA MET A 11 -1.22 5.90 -3.00
C MET A 11 0.02 5.15 -3.50
N GLY A 12 -0.12 4.32 -4.54
CA GLY A 12 1.02 3.66 -5.17
C GLY A 12 2.01 4.63 -5.81
N LYS A 13 1.53 5.71 -6.46
CA LYS A 13 2.42 6.76 -6.99
C LYS A 13 3.17 7.49 -5.88
N LEU A 14 2.48 7.87 -4.80
CA LEU A 14 3.10 8.53 -3.65
C LEU A 14 4.15 7.63 -2.99
N SER A 15 3.84 6.34 -2.80
CA SER A 15 4.79 5.35 -2.30
C SER A 15 6.02 5.22 -3.19
N ALA A 16 5.84 5.15 -4.51
CA ALA A 16 6.94 5.05 -5.47
C ALA A 16 7.88 6.27 -5.41
N VAL A 17 7.32 7.47 -5.29
CA VAL A 17 8.12 8.70 -5.11
C VAL A 17 8.91 8.65 -3.81
N ALA A 18 8.27 8.26 -2.69
CA ALA A 18 8.93 8.17 -1.38
C ALA A 18 10.08 7.15 -1.35
N GLN A 19 9.95 6.05 -2.10
CA GLN A 19 10.96 5.00 -2.23
C GLN A 19 11.96 5.23 -3.39
N ASN A 20 11.87 6.37 -4.09
CA ASN A 20 12.68 6.69 -5.27
C ASN A 20 12.63 5.61 -6.39
N LEU A 21 11.45 5.02 -6.62
CA LEU A 21 11.21 4.02 -7.65
C LEU A 21 10.79 4.67 -8.97
N ARG A 22 11.34 4.19 -10.09
CA ARG A 22 10.95 4.67 -11.44
C ARG A 22 9.50 4.38 -11.81
N THR A 23 8.94 3.30 -11.27
CA THR A 23 7.56 2.86 -11.55
C THR A 23 6.89 2.40 -10.26
N SER A 24 5.58 2.63 -10.17
CA SER A 24 4.81 2.16 -9.01
C SER A 24 4.70 0.63 -9.00
N VAL A 25 5.05 0.04 -7.87
CA VAL A 25 4.83 -1.39 -7.58
C VAL A 25 3.38 -1.70 -7.18
N THR A 26 2.57 -0.66 -6.90
CA THR A 26 1.16 -0.77 -6.51
C THR A 26 0.27 0.03 -7.48
N SER A 27 -0.64 -0.66 -8.14
CA SER A 27 -1.70 -0.05 -8.95
C SER A 27 -2.92 -0.94 -8.92
N ALA A 28 -4.10 -0.37 -9.15
CA ALA A 28 -5.35 -1.11 -9.17
C ALA A 28 -5.35 -2.25 -10.20
N GLN A 29 -4.65 -2.06 -11.33
CA GLN A 29 -4.49 -3.09 -12.35
C GLN A 29 -3.57 -4.24 -11.92
N ARG A 30 -2.62 -3.98 -11.02
CA ARG A 30 -1.63 -4.97 -10.52
C ARG A 30 -2.10 -5.71 -9.27
N VAL A 31 -3.29 -5.41 -8.74
CA VAL A 31 -3.87 -6.12 -7.60
C VAL A 31 -4.33 -7.50 -8.07
N LEU A 32 -3.61 -8.53 -7.63
CA LEU A 32 -3.97 -9.92 -7.88
C LEU A 32 -4.92 -10.43 -6.80
N SER A 33 -5.68 -11.49 -7.09
CA SER A 33 -6.70 -12.05 -6.18
C SER A 33 -6.18 -12.46 -4.80
N LYS A 34 -4.88 -12.78 -4.66
CA LYS A 34 -4.24 -13.17 -3.39
C LYS A 34 -3.63 -11.99 -2.60
N GLN A 35 -3.65 -10.78 -3.16
CA GLN A 35 -3.09 -9.61 -2.50
C GLN A 35 -4.14 -8.93 -1.63
N CYS A 36 -3.74 -8.53 -0.43
CA CYS A 36 -4.55 -7.70 0.45
C CYS A 36 -3.96 -6.29 0.52
N ILE A 37 -4.82 -5.28 0.42
CA ILE A 37 -4.44 -3.87 0.58
C ILE A 37 -5.25 -3.31 1.74
N TYR A 38 -4.54 -2.85 2.77
CA TYR A 38 -5.10 -2.08 3.87
C TYR A 38 -4.89 -0.59 3.58
N LEU A 39 -5.94 0.21 3.81
CA LEU A 39 -5.90 1.66 3.67
C LEU A 39 -6.06 2.29 5.04
N LEU A 40 -5.14 3.19 5.40
CA LEU A 40 -5.26 3.99 6.61
C LEU A 40 -6.11 5.22 6.31
N LEU A 41 -7.14 5.43 7.13
CA LEU A 41 -8.00 6.62 7.08
C LEU A 41 -7.61 7.55 8.22
N SER A 42 -7.43 8.83 7.91
CA SER A 42 -7.23 9.89 8.91
C SER A 42 -8.20 11.03 8.68
N GLN A 43 -8.43 11.80 9.73
CA GLN A 43 -9.24 13.01 9.68
C GLN A 43 -8.42 14.14 9.04
N ASP A 44 -8.98 14.80 8.03
CA ASP A 44 -8.36 15.94 7.38
C ASP A 44 -8.62 17.23 8.19
N ASN A 45 -7.86 17.39 9.27
CA ASN A 45 -7.99 18.54 10.17
C ASN A 45 -7.52 19.87 9.53
N ALA A 46 -6.83 19.82 8.39
CA ALA A 46 -6.34 21.01 7.70
C ALA A 46 -7.44 21.71 6.88
N ASN A 47 -8.48 20.98 6.44
CA ASN A 47 -9.57 21.51 5.61
C ASN A 47 -10.91 21.65 6.35
N ALA A 48 -10.95 21.38 7.66
CA ALA A 48 -12.17 21.41 8.47
C ALA A 48 -12.84 22.79 8.57
N ASN A 49 -12.09 23.88 8.36
CA ASN A 49 -12.57 25.25 8.56
C ASN A 49 -12.92 26.01 7.27
N ALA A 50 -12.80 25.40 6.09
CA ALA A 50 -12.87 26.16 4.84
C ALA A 50 -14.29 26.33 4.27
N ASN A 51 -15.30 25.55 4.69
CA ASN A 51 -16.60 25.54 4.00
C ASN A 51 -17.82 25.19 4.85
N GLY A 52 -17.91 25.67 6.10
CA GLY A 52 -19.17 25.79 6.89
C GLY A 52 -20.02 24.53 7.14
N ASN A 53 -19.64 23.39 6.59
CA ASN A 53 -20.27 22.08 6.72
C ASN A 53 -19.17 21.14 7.20
N GLY A 54 -18.89 21.23 8.51
CA GLY A 54 -17.91 20.42 9.23
C GLY A 54 -18.28 18.95 9.27
N LYS A 55 -18.22 18.28 8.11
CA LYS A 55 -18.12 16.82 8.06
C LYS A 55 -16.65 16.49 8.02
N ASP A 56 -16.18 15.88 9.10
CA ASP A 56 -14.88 15.24 9.24
C ASP A 56 -14.54 14.45 7.99
N LYS A 57 -13.79 15.06 7.07
CA LYS A 57 -13.47 14.45 5.80
C LYS A 57 -12.38 13.42 6.08
N LEU A 58 -12.76 12.15 6.08
CA LEU A 58 -11.81 11.06 6.10
C LEU A 58 -11.04 11.06 4.79
N VAL A 59 -9.72 11.11 4.89
CA VAL A 59 -8.77 11.00 3.78
C VAL A 59 -7.92 9.77 3.96
N VAL A 60 -7.51 9.17 2.84
CA VAL A 60 -6.57 8.04 2.87
C VAL A 60 -5.17 8.59 3.05
N SER A 61 -4.54 8.26 4.17
CA SER A 61 -3.20 8.73 4.55
C SER A 61 -2.14 7.64 4.50
N GLY A 62 -2.52 6.37 4.33
CA GLY A 62 -1.56 5.28 4.23
C GLY A 62 -2.08 4.07 3.45
N LEU A 63 -1.15 3.22 3.03
CA LEU A 63 -1.38 1.99 2.30
C LEU A 63 -0.40 0.91 2.79
N LEU A 64 -0.92 -0.29 3.08
CA LEU A 64 -0.12 -1.50 3.31
C LEU A 64 -0.60 -2.59 2.35
N LYS A 65 0.30 -3.08 1.49
CA LYS A 65 0.04 -4.19 0.56
C LYS A 65 0.79 -5.43 1.03
N ILE A 66 0.06 -6.52 1.24
CA ILE A 66 0.62 -7.82 1.63
C ILE A 66 0.17 -8.93 0.69
N CYS A 67 0.99 -9.97 0.56
CA CYS A 67 0.65 -11.19 -0.17
C CYS A 67 1.56 -12.32 0.30
N PRO A 68 1.04 -13.55 0.45
CA PRO A 68 1.91 -14.70 0.60
C PRO A 68 2.80 -14.91 -0.63
N LYS A 69 4.05 -15.32 -0.40
CA LYS A 69 5.05 -15.62 -1.43
C LYS A 69 5.80 -16.90 -1.10
N ASP A 70 6.12 -17.66 -2.13
CA ASP A 70 7.11 -18.73 -2.02
C ASP A 70 8.48 -18.10 -2.20
N LEU A 71 9.33 -18.24 -1.18
CA LEU A 71 10.63 -17.59 -1.11
C LEU A 71 11.74 -18.64 -1.00
N TYR A 72 12.76 -18.46 -1.80
CA TYR A 72 14.02 -19.19 -1.70
C TYR A 72 15.02 -18.27 -0.99
N LEU A 73 15.39 -18.64 0.23
CA LEU A 73 16.18 -17.81 1.13
C LEU A 73 17.41 -18.58 1.58
N TYR A 74 18.54 -17.90 1.71
CA TYR A 74 19.73 -18.46 2.33
C TYR A 74 19.70 -18.16 3.83
N ASP A 75 20.04 -19.16 4.64
CA ASP A 75 20.29 -18.95 6.06
C ASP A 75 21.70 -18.39 6.32
N GLU A 76 22.04 -18.19 7.60
CA GLU A 76 23.34 -17.68 8.03
C GLU A 76 24.51 -18.62 7.65
N GLY A 77 24.23 -19.92 7.47
CA GLY A 77 25.21 -20.91 7.02
C GLY A 77 25.35 -20.97 5.49
N GLY A 78 24.57 -20.18 4.74
CA GLY A 78 24.53 -20.22 3.29
C GLY A 78 23.76 -21.42 2.72
N GLN A 79 22.99 -22.14 3.55
CA GLN A 79 22.11 -23.20 3.07
C GLN A 79 20.83 -22.58 2.49
N LEU A 80 20.43 -23.07 1.31
CA LEU A 80 19.21 -22.65 0.64
C LEU A 80 17.98 -23.34 1.27
N HIS A 81 17.01 -22.55 1.69
CA HIS A 81 15.71 -22.99 2.20
C HIS A 81 14.59 -22.50 1.30
N CYS A 82 13.56 -23.34 1.12
CA CYS A 82 12.33 -22.97 0.42
C CYS A 82 11.20 -22.82 1.44
N SER A 83 10.68 -21.61 1.58
CA SER A 83 9.56 -21.29 2.46
C SER A 83 8.32 -20.93 1.65
N HIS A 84 7.34 -21.82 1.67
CA HIS A 84 6.09 -21.65 0.93
C HIS A 84 5.10 -20.77 1.70
N ASN A 85 4.27 -20.02 0.98
CA ASN A 85 3.19 -19.20 1.54
C ASN A 85 3.65 -18.22 2.66
N THR A 86 4.88 -17.73 2.57
CA THR A 86 5.46 -16.79 3.54
C THR A 86 4.73 -15.46 3.45
N PRO A 87 4.18 -14.91 4.55
CA PRO A 87 3.58 -13.58 4.55
C PRO A 87 4.62 -12.52 4.17
N ALA A 88 4.39 -11.79 3.08
CA ALA A 88 5.31 -10.76 2.62
C ALA A 88 4.64 -9.39 2.53
N ILE A 89 5.33 -8.38 3.06
CA ILE A 89 5.02 -6.97 2.82
C ILE A 89 5.56 -6.62 1.44
N LEU A 90 4.69 -6.13 0.56
CA LEU A 90 5.01 -5.83 -0.83
C LEU A 90 5.05 -4.34 -1.14
N ASP A 91 4.39 -3.52 -0.32
CA ASP A 91 4.42 -2.06 -0.37
C ASP A 91 3.90 -1.51 0.95
N PHE A 92 4.52 -0.47 1.49
CA PHE A 92 4.07 0.19 2.71
C PHE A 92 4.39 1.68 2.66
N TYR A 93 3.36 2.50 2.84
CA TYR A 93 3.47 3.96 2.72
C TYR A 93 2.51 4.66 3.68
N VAL A 94 2.99 5.75 4.29
CA VAL A 94 2.24 6.69 5.12
C VAL A 94 2.66 8.10 4.71
N LYS A 95 1.68 8.99 4.54
CA LYS A 95 1.85 10.39 4.14
C LYS A 95 2.27 11.29 5.31
#